data_AF-A0A0Q9ENX8-F1
#
_entry.id   AF-A0A0Q9ENX8-F1
#
_cell.length_a   1.000
_cell.length_b   1.000
_cell.length_c   1.000
_cell.angle_alpha   90.00
_cell.angle_beta   90.00
_cell.angle_gamma   90.00
#
_symmetry.space_group_name_H-M   'P 1'
#
loop_
_entity.id
_entity.type
_entity.pdbx_description
1 polymer ?
#
loop_
_entity_poly.entity_id
_entity_poly.type
_entity_poly.pdbx_seq_one_letter_code
_entity_poly.pdbx_strand_id
1 'polypeptide(L)'
;MISLTRHSRRQDSAMKLAAAFAAIMIAATLAGCGSQDRIVTGNSVLNHIELGDDRISLHGDGGIAVITDKGDLSIEGKAVNLTPDQRAQAQRLYTNAIGVRDDGVALGKAGAGMAGKAVGSAIEGLVKGDPGSAGDKMDAEANNMAQQAMRLCKRVIEMRKAQDSLVETLPAFKPYANLSQGDVIDCQS
;
A
#
# COMPACT_ATOMS: atom_id res chain seq x y z
N MET A 1 -44.35 -45.73 -37.61
CA MET A 1 -45.21 -44.92 -36.72
C MET A 1 -45.12 -45.50 -35.32
N ILE A 2 -44.76 -44.65 -34.34
CA ILE A 2 -45.24 -44.64 -32.94
C ILE A 2 -44.76 -45.85 -32.10
N SER A 3 -43.67 -45.77 -31.32
CA SER A 3 -43.39 -44.90 -30.15
C SER A 3 -44.37 -45.12 -28.99
N LEU A 4 -43.85 -45.05 -27.75
CA LEU A 4 -44.57 -45.07 -26.46
C LEU A 4 -44.85 -46.44 -25.81
N THR A 5 -43.79 -47.10 -25.31
CA THR A 5 -43.90 -47.91 -24.06
C THR A 5 -42.55 -48.12 -23.34
N ARG A 6 -41.42 -47.65 -23.87
CA ARG A 6 -40.08 -47.83 -23.27
C ARG A 6 -39.56 -46.62 -22.48
N HIS A 7 -40.40 -45.63 -22.18
CA HIS A 7 -39.95 -44.38 -21.53
C HIS A 7 -40.05 -44.38 -20.00
N SER A 8 -40.98 -45.14 -19.40
CA SER A 8 -41.19 -45.08 -17.94
C SER A 8 -40.17 -45.89 -17.12
N ARG A 9 -39.58 -46.96 -17.65
CA ARG A 9 -38.69 -47.85 -16.87
C ARG A 9 -37.21 -47.44 -16.88
N ARG A 10 -36.82 -46.43 -17.66
CA ARG A 10 -35.43 -45.90 -17.72
C ARG A 10 -35.20 -44.66 -16.84
N GLN A 11 -36.25 -44.03 -16.32
CA GLN A 11 -36.14 -42.79 -15.53
C GLN A 11 -35.76 -43.03 -14.06
N ASP A 12 -36.02 -44.22 -13.49
CA ASP A 12 -35.75 -44.46 -12.06
C ASP A 12 -34.30 -44.86 -11.73
N SER A 13 -33.53 -45.37 -12.71
CA SER A 13 -32.16 -45.86 -12.45
C SER A 13 -31.07 -44.81 -12.68
N ALA A 14 -31.35 -43.71 -13.38
CA ALA A 14 -30.37 -42.66 -13.67
C ALA A 14 -30.24 -41.62 -12.54
N MET A 15 -31.20 -41.55 -11.61
CA MET A 15 -31.24 -40.51 -10.57
C MET A 15 -30.33 -40.80 -9.36
N LYS A 16 -29.80 -42.02 -9.19
CA LYS A 16 -28.99 -42.38 -8.00
C LYS A 16 -27.49 -42.48 -8.22
N LEU A 17 -27.00 -42.23 -9.44
CA LEU A 17 -25.55 -42.23 -9.75
C LEU A 17 -25.01 -40.86 -10.17
N ALA A 18 -25.87 -39.85 -10.34
CA ALA A 18 -25.48 -38.49 -10.68
C ALA A 18 -25.28 -37.56 -9.46
N ALA A 19 -25.16 -38.12 -8.25
CA ALA A 19 -25.06 -37.35 -7.00
C ALA A 19 -23.66 -37.36 -6.35
N ALA A 20 -22.62 -37.90 -7.03
CA ALA A 20 -21.30 -38.06 -6.43
C ALA A 20 -20.13 -37.36 -7.16
N PHE A 21 -20.35 -36.65 -8.27
CA PHE A 21 -19.25 -36.08 -9.07
C PHE A 21 -19.48 -34.63 -9.56
N ALA A 22 -20.15 -33.80 -8.75
CA ALA A 22 -20.45 -32.41 -9.13
C ALA A 22 -19.96 -31.38 -8.10
N ALA A 23 -18.71 -31.48 -7.63
CA ALA A 23 -18.19 -30.48 -6.67
C ALA A 23 -16.70 -30.12 -6.79
N ILE A 24 -15.98 -30.45 -7.87
CA ILE A 24 -14.58 -30.01 -8.03
C ILE A 24 -14.28 -29.70 -9.49
N MET A 25 -14.70 -28.53 -9.98
CA MET A 25 -14.09 -27.85 -11.12
C MET A 25 -14.35 -26.34 -10.98
N ILE A 26 -13.65 -25.69 -10.06
CA ILE A 26 -13.52 -24.23 -10.08
C ILE A 26 -12.51 -23.91 -11.17
N ALA A 27 -13.01 -23.41 -12.30
CA ALA A 27 -12.21 -22.90 -13.39
C ALA A 27 -11.35 -21.72 -12.90
N ALA A 28 -10.04 -21.91 -12.89
CA ALA A 28 -9.07 -20.84 -12.74
C ALA A 28 -9.00 -20.06 -14.06
N THR A 29 -9.80 -19.01 -14.21
CA THR A 29 -9.57 -17.98 -15.23
C THR A 29 -8.97 -16.75 -14.57
N LEU A 30 -7.64 -16.66 -14.59
CA LEU A 30 -6.95 -15.39 -14.42
C LEU A 30 -6.09 -15.18 -15.67
N ALA A 31 -6.51 -14.21 -16.48
CA ALA A 31 -5.68 -13.63 -17.51
C ALA A 31 -4.44 -12.99 -16.87
N GLY A 32 -3.25 -13.51 -17.16
CA GLY A 32 -2.04 -12.70 -17.20
C GLY A 32 -2.03 -11.92 -18.52
N CYS A 33 -1.39 -10.75 -18.67
CA CYS A 33 -0.39 -10.13 -17.83
C CYS A 33 -0.34 -8.63 -18.18
N GLY A 34 -0.44 -7.76 -17.18
CA GLY A 34 0.12 -6.43 -17.23
C GLY A 34 0.96 -6.30 -15.98
N SER A 35 2.28 -6.22 -16.13
CA SER A 35 3.22 -6.02 -15.04
C SER A 35 3.00 -4.63 -14.43
N GLN A 36 2.00 -4.52 -13.57
CA GLN A 36 2.08 -3.54 -12.50
C GLN A 36 2.65 -4.31 -11.32
N ASP A 37 3.96 -4.13 -11.10
CA ASP A 37 4.52 -4.12 -9.76
C ASP A 37 3.78 -3.03 -8.96
N ARG A 38 2.52 -3.29 -8.63
CA ARG A 38 1.89 -2.62 -7.51
C ARG A 38 2.54 -3.26 -6.32
N ILE A 39 3.67 -2.69 -5.89
CA ILE A 39 3.99 -2.73 -4.48
C ILE A 39 2.71 -2.24 -3.80
N VAL A 40 1.99 -3.17 -3.16
CA VAL A 40 0.88 -2.86 -2.27
C VAL A 40 1.53 -2.22 -1.05
N THR A 41 2.02 -1.00 -1.22
CA THR A 41 2.20 -0.06 -0.12
C THR A 41 0.78 0.23 0.33
N GLY A 42 0.34 -0.40 1.42
CA GLY A 42 -0.93 -0.13 2.09
C GLY A 42 -0.94 1.26 2.74
N ASN A 43 -0.66 2.28 1.95
CA ASN A 43 -0.54 3.67 2.34
C ASN A 43 -1.55 4.42 1.46
N SER A 44 -2.68 4.81 2.05
CA SER A 44 -3.66 5.72 1.42
C SER A 44 -3.11 7.13 1.25
N VAL A 45 -2.10 7.47 2.04
CA VAL A 45 -1.52 8.81 2.19
C VAL A 45 -0.90 9.34 0.89
N LEU A 46 -0.43 8.45 0.01
CA LEU A 46 0.23 8.79 -1.26
C LEU A 46 -0.68 8.60 -2.49
N ASN A 47 -1.98 8.36 -2.32
CA ASN A 47 -2.89 8.11 -3.46
C ASN A 47 -2.91 9.23 -4.50
N HIS A 48 -2.55 10.45 -4.11
CA HIS A 48 -2.49 11.63 -4.98
C HIS A 48 -1.06 12.12 -5.26
N ILE A 49 -0.05 11.35 -4.85
CA ILE A 49 1.36 11.72 -4.98
C ILE A 49 2.11 10.60 -5.71
N GLU A 50 2.62 10.91 -6.90
CA GLU A 50 3.59 10.05 -7.58
C GLU A 50 5.00 10.42 -7.13
N LEU A 51 5.80 9.41 -6.81
CA LEU A 51 7.17 9.59 -6.33
C LEU A 51 8.16 9.16 -7.40
N GLY A 52 8.98 10.10 -7.86
CA GLY A 52 10.19 9.82 -8.62
C GLY A 52 11.45 9.94 -7.75
N ASP A 53 12.61 9.67 -8.33
CA ASP A 53 13.88 9.80 -7.61
C ASP A 53 14.28 11.27 -7.41
N ASP A 54 14.01 12.13 -8.39
CA ASP A 54 14.40 13.55 -8.41
C ASP A 54 13.22 14.53 -8.22
N ARG A 55 11.99 14.00 -8.13
CA ARG A 55 10.77 14.80 -8.07
C ARG A 55 9.61 14.05 -7.40
N ILE A 56 8.61 14.81 -6.97
CA ILE A 56 7.27 14.31 -6.67
C ILE A 56 6.23 15.03 -7.55
N SER A 57 5.19 14.31 -7.96
CA SER A 57 4.05 14.86 -8.70
C SER A 57 2.80 14.78 -7.83
N LEU A 58 2.19 15.92 -7.53
CA LEU A 58 0.96 16.04 -6.76
C LEU A 58 -0.21 16.27 -7.72
N HIS A 59 -1.16 15.36 -7.72
CA HIS A 59 -2.39 15.46 -8.51
C HIS A 59 -3.43 16.25 -7.73
N GLY A 60 -4.03 17.25 -8.38
CA GLY A 60 -5.11 18.07 -7.84
C GLY A 60 -6.31 18.13 -8.77
N ASP A 61 -7.28 19.00 -8.46
CA ASP A 61 -8.50 19.19 -9.26
C ASP A 61 -8.18 19.66 -10.69
N GLY A 62 -7.96 18.70 -11.60
CA GLY A 62 -7.75 18.93 -13.02
C GLY A 62 -6.32 19.25 -13.45
N GLY A 63 -5.31 19.02 -12.58
CA GLY A 63 -3.91 19.32 -12.91
C GLY A 63 -2.88 18.59 -12.06
N ILE A 64 -1.60 18.88 -12.34
CA ILE A 64 -0.41 18.33 -11.70
C ILE A 64 0.52 19.46 -11.26
N ALA A 65 0.92 19.43 -9.99
CA ALA A 65 2.05 20.17 -9.48
C ALA A 65 3.26 19.25 -9.34
N VAL A 66 4.44 19.68 -9.77
CA VAL A 66 5.68 18.91 -9.65
C VAL A 66 6.66 19.68 -8.78
N ILE A 67 7.19 19.01 -7.75
CA ILE A 67 8.24 19.53 -6.87
C ILE A 67 9.51 18.71 -7.07
N THR A 68 10.64 19.36 -7.36
CA THR A 68 11.95 18.69 -7.48
C THR A 68 12.60 18.47 -6.11
N ASP A 69 13.67 17.67 -6.08
CA ASP A 69 14.56 17.47 -4.93
C ASP A 69 15.14 18.76 -4.32
N LYS A 70 15.28 19.81 -5.14
CA LYS A 70 15.72 21.16 -4.75
C LYS A 70 14.59 22.07 -4.26
N GLY A 71 13.35 21.59 -4.30
CA GLY A 71 12.16 22.36 -3.93
C GLY A 71 11.69 23.33 -5.00
N ASP A 72 12.13 23.21 -6.26
CA ASP A 72 11.56 23.99 -7.35
C ASP A 72 10.16 23.45 -7.68
N LEU A 73 9.20 24.34 -7.85
CA LEU A 73 7.81 24.02 -8.13
C LEU A 73 7.45 24.38 -9.56
N SER A 74 6.76 23.47 -10.24
CA SER A 74 6.00 23.77 -11.44
C SER A 74 4.54 23.33 -11.29
N ILE A 75 3.62 24.08 -11.88
CA ILE A 75 2.19 23.78 -11.93
C ILE A 75 1.79 23.73 -13.40
N GLU A 76 1.19 22.64 -13.84
CA GLU A 76 0.84 22.43 -15.26
C GLU A 76 2.06 22.64 -16.19
N GLY A 77 3.23 22.17 -15.76
CA GLY A 77 4.50 22.33 -16.47
C GLY A 77 5.08 23.75 -16.49
N LYS A 78 4.44 24.73 -15.84
CA LYS A 78 4.93 26.11 -15.73
C LYS A 78 5.66 26.33 -14.42
N ALA A 79 6.89 26.81 -14.48
CA ALA A 79 7.67 27.13 -13.29
C ALA A 79 6.99 28.24 -12.46
N VAL A 80 6.92 28.03 -11.15
CA VAL A 80 6.41 29.01 -10.19
C VAL A 80 7.61 29.70 -9.54
N ASN A 81 7.60 31.04 -9.52
CA ASN A 81 8.64 31.78 -8.83
C ASN A 81 8.40 31.74 -7.31
N LEU A 82 9.21 30.96 -6.60
CA LEU A 82 9.11 30.79 -5.16
C LEU A 82 10.03 31.74 -4.40
N THR A 83 9.56 32.22 -3.25
CA THR A 83 10.44 32.81 -2.23
C THR A 83 11.36 31.73 -1.62
N PRO A 84 12.48 32.10 -0.98
CA PRO A 84 13.35 31.14 -0.30
C PRO A 84 12.59 30.28 0.72
N ASP A 85 11.66 30.86 1.47
CA ASP A 85 10.85 30.15 2.45
C ASP A 85 9.90 29.15 1.78
N GLN A 86 9.21 29.56 0.71
CA GLN A 86 8.33 28.67 -0.05
C GLN A 86 9.12 27.49 -0.65
N ARG A 87 10.30 27.75 -1.24
CA ARG A 87 11.18 26.69 -1.76
C ARG A 87 11.59 25.71 -0.66
N ALA A 88 11.91 26.22 0.53
CA ALA A 88 12.25 25.37 1.67
C ALA A 88 11.06 24.51 2.14
N GLN A 89 9.82 25.02 2.08
CA GLN A 89 8.63 24.22 2.37
C GLN A 89 8.40 23.14 1.30
N ALA A 90 8.55 23.47 0.01
CA ALA A 90 8.46 22.51 -1.08
C ALA A 90 9.51 21.40 -0.95
N GLN A 91 10.76 21.75 -0.60
CA GLN A 91 11.80 20.76 -0.35
C GLN A 91 11.49 19.87 0.86
N ARG A 92 10.92 20.42 1.94
CA ARG A 92 10.46 19.63 3.10
C ARG A 92 9.36 18.65 2.71
N LEU A 93 8.42 19.07 1.88
CA LEU A 93 7.37 18.22 1.35
C LEU A 93 7.95 17.06 0.54
N TYR A 94 8.85 17.33 -0.41
CA TYR A 94 9.60 16.31 -1.16
C TYR A 94 10.31 15.33 -0.22
N THR A 95 11.12 15.85 0.72
CA THR A 95 11.95 15.03 1.61
C THR A 95 11.10 14.11 2.49
N ASN A 96 9.98 14.60 3.00
CA ASN A 96 9.09 13.77 3.82
C ASN A 96 8.34 12.73 2.97
N ALA A 97 7.92 13.06 1.74
CA ALA A 97 7.27 12.10 0.85
C ALA A 97 8.21 10.93 0.46
N ILE A 98 9.46 11.24 0.13
CA ILE A 98 10.51 10.25 -0.12
C ILE A 98 10.79 9.43 1.16
N GLY A 99 10.86 10.09 2.32
CA GLY A 99 11.02 9.41 3.61
C GLY A 99 9.89 8.43 3.93
N VAL A 100 8.63 8.80 3.64
CA VAL A 100 7.47 7.91 3.80
C VAL A 100 7.60 6.65 2.94
N ARG A 101 8.04 6.80 1.69
CA ARG A 101 8.29 5.66 0.80
C ARG A 101 9.38 4.75 1.35
N ASP A 102 10.52 5.32 1.73
CA ASP A 102 11.69 4.55 2.15
C ASP A 102 11.43 3.84 3.49
N ASP A 103 10.84 4.54 4.47
CA ASP A 103 10.42 3.95 5.75
C ASP A 103 9.32 2.90 5.54
N GLY A 104 8.37 3.12 4.61
CA GLY A 104 7.32 2.16 4.26
C GLY A 104 7.87 0.87 3.63
N VAL A 105 8.86 0.98 2.74
CA VAL A 105 9.56 -0.19 2.16
C VAL A 105 10.32 -0.95 3.23
N ALA A 106 11.01 -0.25 4.14
CA ALA A 106 11.73 -0.88 5.24
C ALA A 106 10.79 -1.64 6.19
N LEU A 107 9.68 -1.01 6.57
CA LEU A 107 8.67 -1.62 7.44
C LEU A 107 8.00 -2.82 6.77
N GLY A 108 7.69 -2.74 5.48
CA GLY A 108 7.14 -3.86 4.70
C GLY A 108 8.09 -5.06 4.63
N LYS A 109 9.40 -4.82 4.44
CA LYS A 109 10.43 -5.87 4.49
C LYS A 109 10.52 -6.51 5.87
N ALA A 110 10.47 -5.71 6.94
CA ALA A 110 10.48 -6.21 8.31
C ALA A 110 9.26 -7.11 8.60
N GLY A 111 8.06 -6.65 8.22
CA GLY A 111 6.82 -7.41 8.38
C GLY A 111 6.82 -8.74 7.61
N ALA A 112 7.28 -8.74 6.35
CA ALA A 112 7.44 -9.96 5.56
C ALA A 112 8.45 -10.93 6.19
N GLY A 113 9.56 -10.40 6.72
CA GLY A 113 10.56 -11.19 7.44
C GLY A 113 9.98 -11.89 8.67
N MET A 114 9.18 -11.19 9.48
CA MET A 114 8.51 -11.79 10.64
C MET A 114 7.47 -12.83 10.25
N ALA A 115 6.64 -12.58 9.23
CA ALA A 115 5.66 -13.56 8.75
C ALA A 115 6.34 -14.84 8.23
N GLY A 116 7.44 -14.70 7.49
CA GLY A 116 8.24 -15.84 7.02
C GLY A 116 8.89 -16.62 8.16
N LYS A 117 9.47 -15.92 9.15
CA LYS A 117 10.04 -16.56 10.35
C LYS A 117 8.99 -17.27 11.18
N ALA A 118 7.81 -16.68 11.43
CA ALA A 118 6.75 -17.28 12.24
C ALA A 118 6.22 -18.59 11.62
N VAL A 119 6.18 -18.70 10.28
CA VAL A 119 5.86 -19.96 9.59
C VAL A 119 7.01 -20.96 9.72
N GLY A 120 8.28 -20.52 9.65
CA GLY A 120 9.44 -21.39 9.80
C GLY A 120 9.66 -21.93 11.22
N SER A 121 9.57 -21.07 12.24
CA SER A 121 9.82 -21.44 13.64
C SER A 121 8.65 -22.14 14.33
N ALA A 122 7.40 -21.96 13.88
CA ALA A 122 6.29 -22.81 14.32
C ALA A 122 6.48 -24.26 13.88
N ILE A 123 7.03 -24.49 12.68
CA ILE A 123 7.35 -25.82 12.15
C ILE A 123 8.61 -26.38 12.82
N GLU A 124 9.64 -25.55 13.05
CA GLU A 124 10.91 -25.99 13.64
C GLU A 124 10.85 -26.18 15.17
N GLY A 125 10.07 -25.36 15.88
CA GLY A 125 9.85 -25.43 17.33
C GLY A 125 9.00 -26.65 17.76
N LEU A 126 8.06 -27.07 16.91
CA LEU A 126 7.37 -28.36 17.05
C LEU A 126 8.31 -29.56 16.85
N VAL A 127 9.43 -29.37 16.14
CA VAL A 127 10.43 -30.43 15.87
C VAL A 127 11.55 -30.45 16.92
N LYS A 128 11.89 -29.32 17.56
CA LYS A 128 13.08 -29.20 18.44
C LYS A 128 12.79 -28.94 19.92
N GLY A 129 11.56 -28.63 20.34
CA GLY A 129 11.16 -28.64 21.76
C GLY A 129 11.82 -27.60 22.67
N ASP A 130 12.31 -26.47 22.14
CA ASP A 130 12.92 -25.39 22.94
C ASP A 130 12.29 -24.02 22.61
N PRO A 131 11.36 -23.52 23.43
CA PRO A 131 10.65 -22.27 23.19
C PRO A 131 11.35 -21.00 23.72
N GLY A 132 12.47 -21.13 24.46
CA GLY A 132 12.97 -20.03 25.32
C GLY A 132 13.73 -18.89 24.65
N SER A 133 14.44 -19.12 23.54
CA SER A 133 15.30 -18.08 22.89
C SER A 133 14.66 -17.36 21.71
N ALA A 134 13.49 -17.83 21.26
CA ALA A 134 12.74 -17.22 20.17
C ALA A 134 11.94 -15.99 20.64
N GLY A 135 11.43 -16.00 21.89
CA GLY A 135 10.64 -14.91 22.47
C GLY A 135 11.39 -13.58 22.54
N ASP A 136 12.57 -13.56 23.16
CA ASP A 136 13.35 -12.33 23.35
C ASP A 136 13.75 -11.65 22.02
N LYS A 137 14.03 -12.45 20.98
CA LYS A 137 14.36 -11.93 19.65
C LYS A 137 13.12 -11.37 18.94
N MET A 138 11.97 -12.01 19.10
CA MET A 138 10.70 -11.51 18.59
C MET A 138 10.34 -10.17 19.23
N ASP A 139 10.59 -9.98 20.53
CA ASP A 139 10.33 -8.71 21.22
C ASP A 139 11.24 -7.58 20.72
N ALA A 140 12.52 -7.86 20.46
CA ALA A 140 13.44 -6.88 19.89
C ALA A 140 13.06 -6.48 18.45
N GLU A 141 12.65 -7.44 17.62
CA GLU A 141 12.19 -7.18 16.25
C GLU A 141 10.88 -6.37 16.25
N ALA A 142 9.94 -6.70 17.14
CA ALA A 142 8.70 -5.95 17.34
C ALA A 142 8.95 -4.50 17.78
N ASN A 143 9.85 -4.28 18.73
CA ASN A 143 10.24 -2.93 19.18
C ASN A 143 10.86 -2.10 18.05
N ASN A 144 11.71 -2.70 17.21
CA ASN A 144 12.28 -2.00 16.05
C ASN A 144 11.19 -1.62 15.03
N MET A 145 10.24 -2.51 14.76
CA MET A 145 9.10 -2.21 13.90
C MET A 145 8.22 -1.08 14.45
N ALA A 146 7.96 -1.06 15.75
CA ALA A 146 7.23 0.04 16.39
C ALA A 146 7.96 1.39 16.19
N GLN A 147 9.28 1.41 16.37
CA GLN A 147 10.07 2.63 16.12
C GLN A 147 10.06 3.06 14.65
N GLN A 148 10.06 2.10 13.71
CA GLN A 148 9.92 2.38 12.27
C GLN A 148 8.55 2.98 11.94
N ALA A 149 7.48 2.41 12.49
CA ALA A 149 6.12 2.92 12.32
C ALA A 149 5.98 4.34 12.90
N MET A 150 6.55 4.63 14.07
CA MET A 150 6.55 5.99 14.64
C MET A 150 7.29 7.01 13.76
N ARG A 151 8.41 6.61 13.14
CA ARG A 151 9.13 7.50 12.20
C ARG A 151 8.30 7.77 10.95
N LEU A 152 7.68 6.75 10.39
CA LEU A 152 6.77 6.88 9.26
C LEU A 152 5.62 7.85 9.58
N CYS A 153 4.98 7.69 10.74
CA CYS A 153 3.93 8.58 11.24
C CYS A 153 4.39 10.03 11.33
N LYS A 154 5.57 10.25 11.91
CA LYS A 154 6.18 11.59 12.00
C LYS A 154 6.40 12.20 10.62
N ARG A 155 6.86 11.41 9.64
CA ARG A 155 7.05 11.89 8.25
C ARG A 155 5.73 12.34 7.63
N VAL A 156 4.65 11.58 7.80
CA VAL A 156 3.31 11.95 7.30
C VAL A 156 2.82 13.27 7.91
N ILE A 157 2.98 13.44 9.22
CA ILE A 157 2.63 14.69 9.92
C ILE A 157 3.43 15.88 9.36
N GLU A 158 4.74 15.74 9.21
CA GLU A 158 5.59 16.82 8.70
C GLU A 158 5.33 17.11 7.21
N MET A 159 4.94 16.10 6.43
CA MET A 159 4.51 16.24 5.05
C MET A 159 3.24 17.11 4.96
N ARG A 160 2.24 16.85 5.80
CA ARG A 160 1.02 17.66 5.89
C ARG A 160 1.33 19.10 6.28
N LYS A 161 2.14 19.31 7.31
CA LYS A 161 2.53 20.66 7.74
C LYS A 161 3.19 21.46 6.62
N ALA A 162 4.07 20.81 5.84
CA ALA A 162 4.71 21.46 4.70
C ALA A 162 3.69 21.84 3.61
N GLN A 163 2.67 21.00 3.35
CA GLN A 163 1.56 21.37 2.47
C GLN A 163 0.77 22.55 3.02
N ASP A 164 0.36 22.51 4.29
CA ASP A 164 -0.42 23.58 4.92
C ASP A 164 0.33 24.92 4.86
N SER A 165 1.63 24.95 5.19
CA SER A 165 2.48 26.15 5.08
C SER A 165 2.66 26.65 3.64
N LEU A 166 2.72 25.74 2.66
CA LEU A 166 2.73 26.14 1.25
C LEU A 166 1.41 26.76 0.85
N VAL A 167 0.27 26.20 1.27
CA VAL A 167 -1.05 26.75 0.94
C VAL A 167 -1.26 28.14 1.53
N GLU A 168 -0.79 28.37 2.76
CA GLU A 168 -0.88 29.68 3.43
C GLU A 168 -0.12 30.78 2.66
N THR A 169 1.03 30.44 2.09
CA THR A 169 1.94 31.41 1.44
C THR A 169 1.85 31.41 -0.09
N LEU A 170 1.24 30.38 -0.68
CA LEU A 170 1.07 30.19 -2.12
C LEU A 170 -0.32 29.61 -2.41
N PRO A 171 -1.37 30.45 -2.49
CA PRO A 171 -2.75 29.99 -2.68
C PRO A 171 -2.97 29.14 -3.95
N ALA A 172 -2.16 29.35 -4.99
CA ALA A 172 -2.19 28.56 -6.23
C ALA A 172 -1.86 27.08 -6.01
N PHE A 173 -1.21 26.73 -4.90
CA PHE A 173 -0.88 25.36 -4.55
C PHE A 173 -2.04 24.59 -3.88
N LYS A 174 -3.08 25.30 -3.42
CA LYS A 174 -4.22 24.72 -2.68
C LYS A 174 -4.86 23.48 -3.32
N PRO A 175 -5.09 23.41 -4.65
CA PRO A 175 -5.70 22.23 -5.27
C PRO A 175 -4.86 20.95 -5.19
N TYR A 176 -3.55 21.07 -4.88
CA TYR A 176 -2.59 19.96 -4.86
C TYR A 176 -2.25 19.49 -3.45
N ALA A 177 -2.73 20.21 -2.41
CA ALA A 177 -2.53 19.90 -1.01
C ALA A 177 -3.58 18.89 -0.51
N ASN A 178 -3.48 17.65 -1.01
CA ASN A 178 -4.52 16.63 -0.83
C ASN A 178 -4.31 15.69 0.36
N LEU A 179 -3.33 15.95 1.23
CA LEU A 179 -3.25 15.21 2.50
C LEU A 179 -4.40 15.66 3.40
N SER A 180 -5.29 14.73 3.74
CA SER A 180 -6.42 15.00 4.62
C SER A 180 -6.03 14.83 6.09
N GLN A 181 -6.88 15.30 7.00
CA GLN A 181 -6.61 15.18 8.43
C GLN A 181 -6.74 13.72 8.88
N GLY A 182 -7.58 12.93 8.20
CA GLY A 182 -7.75 11.49 8.42
C GLY A 182 -6.45 10.71 8.22
N ASP A 183 -5.67 11.07 7.19
CA ASP A 183 -4.37 10.44 6.90
C ASP A 183 -3.34 10.62 8.04
N VAL A 184 -3.55 11.62 8.90
CA VAL A 184 -2.73 11.90 10.08
C VAL A 184 -3.33 11.32 11.36
N ILE A 185 -4.65 11.17 11.43
CA ILE A 185 -5.34 10.61 12.60
C ILE A 185 -4.96 9.12 12.79
N ASP A 186 -4.81 8.36 11.71
CA ASP A 186 -4.34 6.97 11.76
C ASP A 186 -2.88 6.83 12.28
N CYS A 187 -2.15 7.93 12.36
CA CYS A 187 -0.77 7.98 12.87
C CYS A 187 -0.68 8.35 14.37
N GLN A 188 -1.82 8.64 15.02
CA GLN A 188 -1.89 9.09 16.41
C GLN A 188 -2.69 8.15 17.34
N SER A 189 -3.23 7.05 16.79
CA SER A 189 -4.07 6.06 17.47
C SER A 189 -3.31 4.87 18.04
#